data_AF-A0A5N7B411-F1
#
_entry.id   AF-A0A5N7B411-F1
#
_cell.length_a   1.000
_cell.length_b   1.000
_cell.length_c   1.000
_cell.angle_alpha   90.00
_cell.angle_beta   90.00
_cell.angle_gamma   90.00
#
_symmetry.space_group_name_H-M   'P 1'
#
loop_
_entity.id
_entity.type
_entity.pdbx_description
1 polymer ?
#
loop_
_entity_poly.entity_id
_entity_poly.type
_entity_poly.pdbx_seq_one_letter_code
_entity_poly.pdbx_strand_id
1 'polypeptide(L)'
;MGRPVEVSKSTEAEPATSRVPSCPIVGPSHKEAQPEPHSSEPSRLSTSHTLIHDLTLPPIPNLDIPLSPPGSPDANTNAKFAHFLSLKKQGVHFNEKLAFSTSLKNPSLLKKLMEHAGIDGQIQYFTSLPPELWDMSGLPSWGFKEELLKSQKEFHRKTEEQSSIGQRDTIDFVAAATANSNTVRSTSNHNIPPFTMNHYPEVWGRPRDDVYGPYNSSYLQTTGPKTHTQSPAVTGTSVIAVKFNGGVAIAADNLASYGSLARFTDVKRLRVFSDSAVVGFSGDVSDMQYIDRLLESIDIRENYSTHGNMLNAKNLHTYLSKVLYKRRSEFNPLWNHILVVGFDEDKKPFLSSADLLGTTYSAPHLATGFGAHLAIPILRRLFPEERPLEEISKGEAEAALRECLKVLWYRDARSLDKYSIAVITTEGIEIKEDQVIEAQSWAFAESIRGYGAQVN
;
A
#
# COMPACT_ATOMS: atom_id res chain seq x y z
N MET A 1 75.74 45.50 35.55
CA MET A 1 74.84 45.07 36.63
C MET A 1 73.65 44.34 36.00
N GLY A 2 73.29 43.16 36.53
CA GLY A 2 72.02 42.43 36.29
C GLY A 2 71.78 41.92 34.86
N ARG A 3 72.19 40.71 34.47
CA ARG A 3 71.53 39.37 34.68
C ARG A 3 70.12 39.21 34.06
N PRO A 4 69.78 38.00 33.59
CA PRO A 4 69.18 37.77 32.27
C PRO A 4 67.83 37.03 32.34
N VAL A 5 67.30 36.77 31.14
CA VAL A 5 66.21 35.84 30.79
C VAL A 5 66.27 34.53 31.59
N GLU A 6 65.14 34.15 32.20
CA GLU A 6 64.91 32.76 32.66
C GLU A 6 63.52 32.27 32.22
N VAL A 7 63.58 31.15 31.51
CA VAL A 7 62.50 30.28 31.07
C VAL A 7 61.99 29.50 32.30
N SER A 8 60.71 29.61 32.63
CA SER A 8 60.08 28.73 33.62
C SER A 8 59.45 27.52 32.94
N LYS A 9 60.03 26.37 33.28
CA LYS A 9 59.66 25.01 32.91
C LYS A 9 58.27 24.61 33.42
N SER A 10 57.60 23.86 32.55
CA SER A 10 56.77 22.68 32.80
C SER A 10 56.69 22.20 34.26
N THR A 11 55.47 22.17 34.79
CA THR A 11 55.09 21.29 35.90
C THR A 11 54.29 20.12 35.32
N GLU A 12 54.84 18.92 35.46
CA GLU A 12 54.25 17.64 35.11
C GLU A 12 52.95 17.39 35.90
N ALA A 13 51.94 16.87 35.21
CA ALA A 13 50.89 16.08 35.81
C ALA A 13 50.76 14.78 34.99
N GLU A 14 51.05 13.66 35.65
CA GLU A 14 50.86 12.29 35.15
C GLU A 14 49.36 11.91 35.02
N PRO A 15 49.03 10.81 34.29
CA PRO A 15 47.90 10.78 33.37
C PRO A 15 46.59 10.28 33.99
N ALA A 16 45.49 10.96 33.68
CA ALA A 16 44.14 10.43 33.86
C ALA A 16 43.73 9.65 32.60
N THR A 17 43.60 8.35 32.77
CA THR A 17 43.10 7.32 31.84
C THR A 17 42.05 7.80 30.84
N SER A 18 42.25 7.45 29.57
CA SER A 18 41.28 7.55 28.49
C SER A 18 39.99 6.80 28.81
N ARG A 19 38.89 7.54 28.98
CA ARG A 19 37.54 6.98 28.82
C ARG A 19 36.96 7.49 27.50
N VAL A 20 36.82 6.55 26.57
CA VAL A 20 36.06 6.73 25.33
C VAL A 20 34.60 6.97 25.69
N PRO A 21 33.94 8.03 25.18
CA PRO A 21 32.51 8.22 25.40
C PRO A 21 31.73 7.25 24.50
N SER A 22 31.18 6.19 25.09
CA SER A 22 30.11 5.41 24.49
C SER A 22 28.80 6.20 24.64
N CYS A 23 28.25 6.66 23.51
CA CYS A 23 26.96 7.34 23.30
C CYS A 23 27.04 8.87 23.09
N PRO A 24 26.27 9.43 22.14
CA PRO A 24 26.19 10.87 21.92
C PRO A 24 25.50 11.59 23.09
N ILE A 25 26.02 12.76 23.42
CA ILE A 25 25.44 13.72 24.38
C ILE A 25 24.09 14.24 23.82
N VAL A 26 23.03 14.03 24.58
CA VAL A 26 21.67 14.51 24.27
C VAL A 26 21.57 15.99 24.66
N GLY A 27 21.18 16.85 23.71
CA GLY A 27 20.90 18.27 23.94
C GLY A 27 19.58 18.50 24.71
N PRO A 28 19.31 19.73 25.18
CA PRO A 28 18.18 20.02 26.07
C PRO A 28 16.82 19.78 25.39
N SER A 29 16.00 18.91 25.98
CA SER A 29 14.66 18.58 25.50
C SER A 29 13.68 19.75 25.68
N HIS A 30 13.10 20.23 24.58
CA HIS A 30 11.89 21.06 24.61
C HIS A 30 10.65 20.16 24.71
N LYS A 31 9.67 20.54 25.54
CA LYS A 31 8.34 19.91 25.58
C LYS A 31 7.57 20.27 24.30
N GLU A 32 7.34 19.29 23.43
CA GLU A 32 6.39 19.44 22.32
C GLU A 32 4.96 19.51 22.85
N ALA A 33 4.21 20.50 22.37
CA ALA A 33 2.77 20.62 22.57
C ALA A 33 2.05 19.54 21.74
N GLN A 34 1.08 18.87 22.35
CA GLN A 34 0.27 17.87 21.66
C GLN A 34 -0.65 18.53 20.62
N PRO A 35 -0.77 17.99 19.39
CA PRO A 35 -1.83 18.38 18.48
C PRO A 35 -3.14 17.69 18.85
N GLU A 36 -4.22 18.48 18.89
CA GLU A 36 -5.62 18.06 19.01
C GLU A 36 -6.01 17.03 17.92
N PRO A 37 -6.77 15.97 18.24
CA PRO A 37 -7.15 14.95 17.27
C PRO A 37 -8.32 15.40 16.40
N HIS A 38 -8.06 15.70 15.13
CA HIS A 38 -9.08 15.76 14.10
C HIS A 38 -9.41 14.34 13.61
N SER A 39 -10.69 13.97 13.71
CA SER A 39 -11.25 12.68 13.37
C SER A 39 -11.39 12.48 11.85
N SER A 40 -10.67 11.51 11.29
CA SER A 40 -11.03 10.86 10.03
C SER A 40 -11.18 9.36 10.31
N GLU A 41 -12.40 8.83 10.20
CA GLU A 41 -12.72 7.43 10.55
C GLU A 41 -11.92 6.42 9.70
N PRO A 42 -11.09 5.55 10.32
CA PRO A 42 -10.47 4.42 9.65
C PRO A 42 -11.43 3.22 9.50
N SER A 43 -11.11 2.31 8.59
CA SER A 43 -11.93 1.13 8.29
C SER A 43 -12.21 0.26 9.54
N ARG A 44 -13.48 0.20 9.94
CA ARG A 44 -13.97 -0.39 11.19
C ARG A 44 -13.61 -1.87 11.44
N LEU A 45 -13.25 -2.64 10.42
CA LEU A 45 -13.01 -4.10 10.54
C LEU A 45 -11.64 -4.47 11.12
N SER A 46 -10.58 -3.73 10.78
CA SER A 46 -9.22 -4.03 11.26
C SER A 46 -9.01 -3.55 12.70
N THR A 47 -9.65 -2.44 13.06
CA THR A 47 -9.67 -1.90 14.42
C THR A 47 -10.43 -2.81 15.37
N SER A 48 -11.60 -3.33 14.96
CA SER A 48 -12.40 -4.23 15.80
C SER A 48 -11.71 -5.56 16.08
N HIS A 49 -11.07 -6.20 15.10
CA HIS A 49 -10.33 -7.45 15.32
C HIS A 49 -9.14 -7.30 16.27
N THR A 50 -8.44 -6.17 16.18
CA THR A 50 -7.28 -5.89 17.03
C THR A 50 -7.72 -5.53 18.44
N LEU A 51 -8.81 -4.77 18.58
CA LEU A 51 -9.42 -4.46 19.87
C LEU A 51 -9.92 -5.72 20.59
N ILE A 52 -10.55 -6.65 19.87
CA ILE A 52 -10.98 -7.95 20.43
C ILE A 52 -9.79 -8.75 20.93
N HIS A 53 -8.70 -8.80 20.17
CA HIS A 53 -7.48 -9.46 20.59
C HIS A 53 -6.92 -8.83 21.88
N ASP A 54 -6.85 -7.50 21.95
CA ASP A 54 -6.36 -6.78 23.14
C ASP A 54 -7.27 -6.96 24.37
N LEU A 55 -8.60 -6.98 24.18
CA LEU A 55 -9.57 -7.20 25.26
C LEU A 55 -9.60 -8.65 25.78
N THR A 56 -9.04 -9.60 25.03
CA THR A 56 -9.04 -11.04 25.38
C THR A 56 -7.68 -11.57 25.83
N LEU A 57 -6.64 -10.72 25.87
CA LEU A 57 -5.35 -11.12 26.43
C LEU A 57 -5.45 -11.36 27.95
N PRO A 58 -4.92 -12.49 28.45
CA PRO A 58 -4.91 -12.74 29.89
C PRO A 58 -4.02 -11.71 30.62
N PRO A 59 -4.39 -11.32 31.85
CA PRO A 59 -3.70 -10.27 32.63
C PRO A 59 -2.24 -10.60 32.95
N ILE A 60 -1.87 -11.89 32.94
CA ILE A 60 -0.50 -12.36 32.96
C ILE A 60 -0.34 -13.25 31.71
N PRO A 61 0.27 -12.74 30.62
CA PRO A 61 0.49 -13.52 29.42
C PRO A 61 1.54 -14.60 29.71
N ASN A 62 1.10 -15.84 29.96
CA ASN A 62 2.00 -16.98 29.88
C ASN A 62 2.14 -17.36 28.40
N LEU A 63 3.06 -16.67 27.71
CA LEU A 63 3.43 -16.96 26.32
C LEU A 63 4.48 -18.07 26.22
N ASP A 64 4.90 -18.64 27.35
CA ASP A 64 5.83 -19.76 27.34
C ASP A 64 5.12 -20.99 26.79
N ILE A 65 5.68 -21.53 25.70
CA ILE A 65 5.26 -22.82 25.18
C ILE A 65 5.61 -23.84 26.28
N PRO A 66 4.64 -24.62 26.81
CA PRO A 66 4.92 -25.59 27.85
C PRO A 66 5.99 -26.56 27.34
N LEU A 67 6.91 -26.95 28.24
CA LEU A 67 7.92 -27.94 27.92
C LEU A 67 7.25 -29.18 27.35
N SER A 68 7.83 -29.70 26.26
CA SER A 68 7.31 -30.91 25.63
C SER A 68 7.23 -32.03 26.69
N PRO A 69 6.14 -32.82 26.73
CA PRO A 69 5.98 -33.88 27.71
C PRO A 69 7.19 -34.83 27.76
N PRO A 70 7.56 -35.37 28.93
CA PRO A 70 8.62 -36.36 29.03
C PRO A 70 8.34 -37.54 28.09
N GLY A 71 9.31 -37.90 27.23
CA GLY A 71 9.15 -38.98 26.25
C GLY A 71 8.59 -38.56 24.89
N SER A 72 8.38 -37.26 24.65
CA SER A 72 8.13 -36.71 23.31
C SER A 72 9.40 -36.10 22.70
N PRO A 73 9.63 -36.22 21.38
CA PRO A 73 8.80 -36.92 20.39
C PRO A 73 9.04 -38.43 20.36
N ASP A 74 8.01 -39.20 20.01
CA ASP A 74 8.09 -40.64 19.71
C ASP A 74 9.19 -40.93 18.66
N ALA A 75 10.00 -41.96 18.91
CA ALA A 75 11.19 -42.26 18.10
C ALA A 75 10.85 -42.56 16.63
N ASN A 76 9.71 -43.20 16.37
CA ASN A 76 9.24 -43.48 15.01
C ASN A 76 8.82 -42.19 14.28
N THR A 77 8.15 -41.30 15.00
CA THR A 77 7.76 -39.98 14.49
C THR A 77 8.99 -39.11 14.16
N ASN A 78 10.01 -39.12 15.03
CA ASN A 78 11.28 -38.43 14.77
C ASN A 78 12.02 -38.98 13.53
N ALA A 79 12.01 -40.30 13.34
CA ALA A 79 12.61 -40.91 12.14
C ALA A 79 11.90 -40.45 10.84
N LYS A 80 10.56 -40.35 10.87
CA LYS A 80 9.78 -39.81 9.73
C LYS A 80 10.12 -38.35 9.45
N PHE A 81 10.22 -37.51 10.49
CA PHE A 81 10.62 -36.10 10.32
C PHE A 81 12.05 -35.95 9.79
N ALA A 82 13.01 -36.75 10.27
CA ALA A 82 14.37 -36.77 9.75
C ALA A 82 14.40 -37.14 8.26
N HIS A 83 13.57 -38.10 7.85
CA HIS A 83 13.39 -38.48 6.45
C HIS A 83 12.73 -37.36 5.61
N PHE A 84 11.71 -36.68 6.12
CA PHE A 84 11.10 -35.54 5.41
C PHE A 84 12.07 -34.37 5.24
N LEU A 85 12.92 -34.12 6.24
CA LEU A 85 13.95 -33.09 6.16
C LEU A 85 15.05 -33.45 5.15
N SER A 86 15.42 -34.73 5.01
CA SER A 86 16.37 -35.16 3.99
C SER A 86 15.81 -35.01 2.57
N LEU A 87 14.53 -35.36 2.36
CA LEU A 87 13.82 -35.15 1.10
C LEU A 87 13.70 -33.66 0.75
N LYS A 88 13.44 -32.80 1.74
CA LYS A 88 13.38 -31.34 1.54
C LYS A 88 14.72 -30.76 1.10
N LYS A 89 15.85 -31.26 1.64
CA LYS A 89 17.21 -30.87 1.20
C LYS A 89 17.49 -31.29 -0.25
N GLN A 90 16.86 -32.34 -0.74
CA GLN A 90 16.93 -32.79 -2.14
C GLN A 90 15.95 -32.06 -3.07
N GLY A 91 15.29 -31.01 -2.59
CA GLY A 91 14.33 -30.20 -3.36
C GLY A 91 12.93 -30.80 -3.48
N VAL A 92 12.61 -31.85 -2.71
CA VAL A 92 11.28 -32.48 -2.72
C VAL A 92 10.41 -31.90 -1.60
N HIS A 93 9.46 -31.05 -1.96
CA HIS A 93 8.49 -30.49 -1.03
C HIS A 93 7.28 -31.43 -0.86
N PHE A 94 7.15 -32.04 0.32
CA PHE A 94 6.10 -33.03 0.60
C PHE A 94 4.68 -32.47 0.49
N ASN A 95 4.41 -31.30 1.08
CA ASN A 95 3.08 -30.67 1.03
C ASN A 95 2.67 -30.30 -0.40
N GLU A 96 3.64 -29.90 -1.22
CA GLU A 96 3.41 -29.58 -2.63
C GLU A 96 3.06 -30.85 -3.41
N LYS A 97 3.85 -31.94 -3.25
CA LYS A 97 3.52 -33.25 -3.83
C LYS A 97 2.16 -33.80 -3.37
N LEU A 98 1.81 -33.61 -2.09
CA LEU A 98 0.50 -33.98 -1.56
C LEU A 98 -0.63 -33.17 -2.20
N ALA A 99 -0.47 -31.85 -2.34
CA ALA A 99 -1.47 -30.99 -2.98
C ALA A 99 -1.73 -31.36 -4.44
N PHE A 100 -0.71 -31.86 -5.15
CA PHE A 100 -0.85 -32.36 -6.52
C PHE A 100 -1.34 -33.82 -6.61
N SER A 101 -1.42 -34.55 -5.49
CA SER A 101 -1.89 -35.94 -5.46
C SER A 101 -3.36 -36.04 -5.83
N THR A 102 -3.66 -36.98 -6.74
CA THR A 102 -5.04 -37.28 -7.19
C THR A 102 -5.92 -37.76 -6.04
N SER A 103 -5.34 -38.40 -5.01
CA SER A 103 -6.06 -38.84 -3.82
C SER A 103 -6.63 -37.67 -3.01
N LEU A 104 -5.90 -36.56 -2.90
CA LEU A 104 -6.33 -35.34 -2.17
C LEU A 104 -7.26 -34.43 -2.98
N LYS A 105 -7.27 -34.57 -4.31
CA LYS A 105 -8.21 -33.88 -5.21
C LYS A 105 -9.56 -34.60 -5.34
N ASN A 106 -9.75 -35.72 -4.65
CA ASN A 106 -11.00 -36.46 -4.71
C ASN A 106 -12.09 -35.76 -3.88
N PRO A 107 -13.21 -35.29 -4.47
CA PRO A 107 -14.30 -34.64 -3.75
C PRO A 107 -14.97 -35.56 -2.71
N SER A 108 -14.82 -36.88 -2.82
CA SER A 108 -15.33 -37.84 -1.83
C SER A 108 -14.40 -38.06 -0.63
N LEU A 109 -13.18 -37.47 -0.63
CA LEU A 109 -12.20 -37.70 0.43
C LEU A 109 -12.67 -37.15 1.78
N LEU A 110 -13.29 -35.97 1.79
CA LEU A 110 -13.81 -35.35 3.01
C LEU A 110 -14.78 -36.29 3.74
N LYS A 111 -15.68 -36.94 3.00
CA LYS A 111 -16.64 -37.90 3.57
C LYS A 111 -15.94 -39.10 4.22
N LYS A 112 -14.92 -39.67 3.55
CA LYS A 112 -14.13 -40.78 4.10
C LYS A 112 -13.33 -40.39 5.34
N LEU A 113 -12.81 -39.15 5.38
CA LEU A 113 -12.10 -38.62 6.54
C LEU A 113 -13.03 -38.39 7.73
N MET A 114 -14.24 -37.88 7.48
CA MET A 114 -15.28 -37.74 8.51
C MET A 114 -15.68 -39.12 9.06
N GLU A 115 -15.93 -40.11 8.20
CA GLU A 115 -16.21 -41.49 8.60
C GLU A 115 -15.06 -42.10 9.42
N HIS A 116 -13.80 -41.88 9.02
CA HIS A 116 -12.63 -42.36 9.76
C HIS A 116 -12.48 -41.70 11.14
N ALA A 117 -12.80 -40.40 11.24
CA ALA A 117 -12.79 -39.66 12.50
C ALA A 117 -14.02 -39.96 13.37
N GLY A 118 -14.94 -40.83 12.93
CA GLY A 118 -16.18 -41.15 13.66
C GLY A 118 -17.20 -40.01 13.66
N ILE A 119 -17.08 -39.05 12.74
CA ILE A 119 -17.98 -37.90 12.60
C ILE A 119 -19.05 -38.27 11.59
N ASP A 120 -20.28 -38.51 12.05
CA ASP A 120 -21.42 -38.67 11.16
C ASP A 120 -21.85 -37.32 10.53
N GLY A 121 -22.68 -37.37 9.49
CA GLY A 121 -23.16 -36.15 8.80
C GLY A 121 -24.07 -35.23 9.64
N GLN A 122 -24.51 -35.67 10.81
CA GLN A 122 -25.31 -34.91 11.78
C GLN A 122 -24.41 -34.29 12.87
N ILE A 123 -23.34 -34.98 13.29
CA ILE A 123 -22.35 -34.57 14.29
C ILE A 123 -21.64 -33.27 13.89
N GLN A 124 -21.51 -32.99 12.58
CA GLN A 124 -20.94 -31.73 12.10
C GLN A 124 -21.70 -30.46 12.57
N TYR A 125 -22.96 -30.61 13.02
CA TYR A 125 -23.80 -29.51 13.50
C TYR A 125 -23.92 -29.47 15.03
N PHE A 126 -23.23 -30.38 15.73
CA PHE A 126 -23.13 -30.32 17.18
C PHE A 126 -22.24 -29.16 17.59
N THR A 127 -22.65 -28.50 18.66
CA THR A 127 -21.96 -27.36 19.26
C THR A 127 -21.51 -27.73 20.66
N SER A 128 -20.49 -27.04 21.16
CA SER A 128 -20.07 -27.13 22.56
C SER A 128 -21.01 -26.36 23.51
N LEU A 129 -22.07 -25.73 22.99
CA LEU A 129 -23.05 -25.00 23.79
C LEU A 129 -23.99 -25.97 24.53
N PRO A 130 -24.50 -25.59 25.72
CA PRO A 130 -25.48 -26.39 26.44
C PRO A 130 -26.72 -26.67 25.59
N PRO A 131 -27.34 -27.87 25.68
CA PRO A 131 -28.55 -28.23 24.93
C PRO A 131 -29.73 -27.28 25.17
N GLU A 132 -29.74 -26.59 26.32
CA GLU A 132 -30.72 -25.56 26.67
C GLU A 132 -30.63 -24.31 25.78
N LEU A 133 -29.44 -24.01 25.23
CA LEU A 133 -29.20 -22.86 24.35
C LEU A 133 -29.28 -23.25 22.87
N TRP A 134 -28.88 -24.46 22.53
CA TRP A 134 -28.87 -24.95 21.16
C TRP A 134 -29.15 -26.46 21.12
N ASP A 135 -30.32 -26.81 20.59
CA ASP A 135 -30.70 -28.19 20.31
C ASP A 135 -30.98 -28.36 18.82
N MET A 136 -30.25 -29.27 18.19
CA MET A 136 -30.39 -29.61 16.79
C MET A 136 -31.73 -30.29 16.47
N SER A 137 -32.35 -30.96 17.46
CA SER A 137 -33.62 -31.66 17.28
C SER A 137 -34.80 -30.71 17.00
N GLY A 138 -34.65 -29.42 17.33
CA GLY A 138 -35.63 -28.37 17.08
C GLY A 138 -35.48 -27.62 15.76
N LEU A 139 -34.45 -27.91 14.94
CA LEU A 139 -34.21 -27.16 13.70
C LEU A 139 -35.22 -27.54 12.61
N PRO A 140 -35.95 -26.57 12.01
CA PRO A 140 -36.84 -26.83 10.89
C PRO A 140 -36.08 -27.42 9.69
N SER A 141 -36.78 -28.17 8.83
CA SER A 141 -36.19 -28.83 7.65
C SER A 141 -35.47 -27.85 6.69
N TRP A 142 -35.93 -26.60 6.60
CA TRP A 142 -35.29 -25.57 5.78
C TRP A 142 -33.93 -25.08 6.33
N GLY A 143 -33.63 -25.33 7.61
CA GLY A 143 -32.38 -24.93 8.26
C GLY A 143 -31.19 -25.83 7.93
N PHE A 144 -31.45 -26.98 7.31
CA PHE A 144 -30.40 -27.92 6.91
C PHE A 144 -29.75 -27.50 5.59
N LYS A 145 -28.44 -27.77 5.48
CA LYS A 145 -27.60 -27.39 4.32
C LYS A 145 -28.20 -27.78 2.98
N GLU A 146 -28.79 -28.97 2.88
CA GLU A 146 -29.33 -29.46 1.60
C GLU A 146 -30.56 -28.67 1.14
N GLU A 147 -31.46 -28.32 2.06
CA GLU A 147 -32.64 -27.52 1.75
C GLU A 147 -32.30 -26.05 1.49
N LEU A 148 -31.33 -25.48 2.22
CA LEU A 148 -30.77 -24.16 1.92
C LEU A 148 -30.15 -24.11 0.53
N LEU A 149 -29.40 -25.14 0.14
CA LEU A 149 -28.77 -25.21 -1.19
C LEU A 149 -29.84 -25.29 -2.30
N LYS A 150 -30.92 -26.07 -2.09
CA LYS A 150 -32.05 -26.12 -3.02
C LYS A 150 -32.73 -24.75 -3.14
N SER A 151 -33.01 -24.10 -2.01
CA SER A 151 -33.62 -22.76 -1.96
C SER A 151 -32.77 -21.71 -2.68
N GLN A 152 -31.45 -21.68 -2.44
CA GLN A 152 -30.53 -20.78 -3.14
C GLN A 152 -30.51 -21.01 -4.64
N LYS A 153 -30.50 -22.27 -5.10
CA LYS A 153 -30.56 -22.60 -6.53
C LYS A 153 -31.87 -22.15 -7.16
N GLU A 154 -33.00 -22.33 -6.48
CA GLU A 154 -34.29 -21.83 -6.96
C GLU A 154 -34.34 -20.31 -7.02
N PHE A 155 -33.77 -19.62 -6.03
CA PHE A 155 -33.69 -18.17 -6.00
C PHE A 155 -32.84 -17.62 -7.15
N HIS A 156 -31.66 -18.21 -7.37
CA HIS A 156 -30.80 -17.85 -8.51
C HIS A 156 -31.50 -18.09 -9.84
N ARG A 157 -32.15 -19.25 -10.02
CA ARG A 157 -32.93 -19.55 -11.23
C ARG A 157 -34.04 -18.51 -11.47
N LYS A 158 -34.83 -18.19 -10.44
CA LYS A 158 -35.90 -17.18 -10.53
C LYS A 158 -35.36 -15.78 -10.83
N THR A 159 -34.19 -15.43 -10.29
CA THR A 159 -33.54 -14.13 -10.54
C THR A 159 -33.00 -14.05 -11.98
N GLU A 160 -32.45 -15.14 -12.52
CA GLU A 160 -32.03 -15.24 -13.93
C GLU A 160 -33.23 -15.19 -14.89
N GLU A 161 -34.33 -15.87 -14.55
CA GLU A 161 -35.59 -15.80 -15.29
C GLU A 161 -36.21 -14.39 -15.25
N GLN A 162 -36.17 -13.69 -14.11
CA GLN A 162 -36.63 -12.29 -14.00
C GLN A 162 -35.71 -11.31 -14.75
N SER A 163 -34.39 -11.52 -14.71
CA SER A 163 -33.42 -10.68 -15.41
C SER A 163 -33.51 -10.81 -16.94
N SER A 164 -33.97 -11.96 -17.44
CA SER A 164 -34.20 -12.18 -18.87
C SER A 164 -35.56 -11.65 -19.37
N ILE A 165 -36.51 -11.37 -18.47
CA ILE A 165 -37.83 -10.79 -18.80
C ILE A 165 -37.81 -9.24 -18.79
N GLY A 166 -36.88 -8.63 -18.03
CA GLY A 166 -36.86 -7.18 -17.77
C GLY A 166 -36.13 -6.28 -18.78
N GLN A 167 -35.84 -6.72 -20.01
CA GLN A 167 -35.18 -5.87 -21.02
C GLN A 167 -36.19 -5.02 -21.80
N ARG A 168 -37.05 -4.27 -21.10
CA ARG A 168 -37.82 -3.09 -21.52
C ARG A 168 -38.84 -2.79 -20.42
N ASP A 169 -38.47 -1.97 -19.45
CA ASP A 169 -39.39 -0.99 -18.85
C ASP A 169 -38.61 0.08 -18.07
N THR A 170 -39.24 1.25 -18.01
CA THR A 170 -38.73 2.59 -17.68
C THR A 170 -38.18 2.74 -16.27
N ILE A 171 -37.07 3.46 -16.14
CA ILE A 171 -36.47 3.89 -14.87
C ILE A 171 -37.29 5.04 -14.29
N ASP A 172 -37.98 4.82 -13.17
CA ASP A 172 -38.63 5.88 -12.40
C ASP A 172 -37.65 6.55 -11.43
N PHE A 173 -37.48 7.86 -11.59
CA PHE A 173 -36.67 8.70 -10.70
C PHE A 173 -37.49 9.13 -9.48
N VAL A 174 -37.00 8.82 -8.28
CA VAL A 174 -37.55 9.36 -7.02
C VAL A 174 -36.87 10.70 -6.71
N ALA A 175 -37.65 11.77 -6.59
CA ALA A 175 -37.19 13.08 -6.17
C ALA A 175 -36.86 13.13 -4.67
N ALA A 176 -35.82 13.87 -4.30
CA ALA A 176 -35.33 13.99 -2.93
C ALA A 176 -36.33 14.72 -2.01
N ALA A 177 -36.74 14.07 -0.93
CA ALA A 177 -37.56 14.69 0.12
C ALA A 177 -36.68 15.56 1.04
N THR A 178 -37.03 16.84 1.14
CA THR A 178 -36.42 17.85 2.01
C THR A 178 -36.92 17.65 3.44
N ALA A 179 -36.03 17.35 4.39
CA ALA A 179 -36.39 17.31 5.80
C ALA A 179 -36.20 18.70 6.42
N ASN A 180 -37.31 19.40 6.70
CA ASN A 180 -37.32 20.55 7.60
C ASN A 180 -38.24 20.28 8.80
N SER A 181 -37.89 20.97 9.85
CA SER A 181 -38.17 20.75 11.27
C SER A 181 -39.59 21.07 11.74
N ASN A 182 -39.86 20.52 12.94
CA ASN A 182 -40.82 20.97 13.97
C ASN A 182 -42.29 20.56 13.85
N THR A 183 -42.67 19.56 14.66
CA THR A 183 -43.89 19.66 15.48
C THR A 183 -43.77 18.82 16.76
N VAL A 184 -44.36 19.35 17.84
CA VAL A 184 -44.06 19.08 19.26
C VAL A 184 -45.09 18.15 19.90
N ARG A 185 -44.56 17.21 20.71
CA ARG A 185 -45.09 16.47 21.89
C ARG A 185 -46.61 16.18 22.02
N SER A 186 -46.89 14.90 22.31
CA SER A 186 -47.83 14.49 23.36
C SER A 186 -47.30 13.24 24.07
N THR A 187 -47.13 13.33 25.38
CA THR A 187 -46.65 12.29 26.30
C THR A 187 -47.81 11.46 26.83
N SER A 188 -47.76 10.14 26.71
CA SER A 188 -48.25 9.24 27.77
C SER A 188 -47.75 7.80 27.56
N ASN A 189 -47.52 7.15 28.69
CA ASN A 189 -47.16 5.75 28.92
C ASN A 189 -45.67 5.35 28.89
N HIS A 190 -45.25 4.92 30.08
CA HIS A 190 -44.04 4.17 30.36
C HIS A 190 -43.88 3.00 29.38
N ASN A 191 -42.81 3.03 28.60
CA ASN A 191 -42.13 1.85 28.12
C ASN A 191 -40.64 2.19 28.04
N ILE A 192 -39.87 1.47 28.85
CA ILE A 192 -38.42 1.35 28.76
C ILE A 192 -38.11 0.99 27.29
N PRO A 193 -37.19 1.69 26.59
CA PRO A 193 -36.85 1.30 25.23
C PRO A 193 -36.29 -0.14 25.27
N PRO A 194 -36.60 -1.00 24.29
CA PRO A 194 -35.94 -2.30 24.23
C PRO A 194 -34.43 -2.03 24.20
N PHE A 195 -33.71 -2.61 25.15
CA PHE A 195 -32.25 -2.67 25.08
C PHE A 195 -31.90 -3.29 23.72
N THR A 196 -31.55 -2.45 22.75
CA THR A 196 -30.77 -2.92 21.61
C THR A 196 -29.42 -3.27 22.18
N MET A 197 -29.26 -4.55 22.55
CA MET A 197 -27.99 -5.07 23.03
C MET A 197 -26.99 -4.87 21.90
N ASN A 198 -26.07 -3.93 22.10
CA ASN A 198 -25.03 -3.65 21.14
C ASN A 198 -24.08 -4.86 21.16
N HIS A 199 -24.26 -5.79 20.22
CA HIS A 199 -23.48 -7.03 20.14
C HIS A 199 -22.06 -6.81 19.59
N TYR A 200 -21.63 -5.55 19.40
CA TYR A 200 -20.27 -5.24 19.01
C TYR A 200 -19.32 -5.49 20.21
N PRO A 201 -18.26 -6.29 20.04
CA PRO A 201 -17.32 -6.64 21.11
C PRO A 201 -16.66 -5.44 21.80
N GLU A 202 -16.63 -4.29 21.11
CA GLU A 202 -16.13 -3.00 21.58
C GLU A 202 -16.88 -2.48 22.83
N VAL A 203 -18.11 -2.95 23.06
CA VAL A 203 -19.01 -2.47 24.13
C VAL A 203 -19.14 -3.49 25.28
N TRP A 204 -18.56 -4.69 25.13
CA TRP A 204 -18.72 -5.78 26.11
C TRP A 204 -18.05 -5.49 27.46
N GLY A 205 -17.17 -4.49 27.50
CA GLY A 205 -16.43 -4.15 28.70
C GLY A 205 -15.45 -5.26 29.10
N ARG A 206 -14.64 -4.96 30.10
CA ARG A 206 -13.63 -5.90 30.62
C ARG A 206 -14.22 -6.82 31.69
N PRO A 207 -13.71 -8.07 31.83
CA PRO A 207 -13.88 -8.85 33.05
C PRO A 207 -13.42 -8.04 34.26
N ARG A 208 -14.05 -8.26 35.41
CA ARG A 208 -13.82 -7.41 36.59
C ARG A 208 -12.36 -7.51 37.09
N ASP A 209 -11.77 -6.35 37.39
CA ASP A 209 -10.38 -6.21 37.89
C ASP A 209 -10.14 -6.94 39.23
N ASP A 210 -11.20 -7.21 40.01
CA ASP A 210 -11.11 -7.95 41.29
C ASP A 210 -10.80 -9.43 41.11
N VAL A 211 -11.15 -10.03 39.96
CA VAL A 211 -10.88 -11.44 39.64
C VAL A 211 -9.59 -11.61 38.85
N TYR A 212 -9.27 -10.64 37.96
CA TYR A 212 -8.19 -10.77 36.98
C TYR A 212 -7.02 -9.80 37.18
N GLY A 213 -7.13 -8.84 38.09
CA GLY A 213 -6.08 -7.86 38.40
C GLY A 213 -5.94 -6.72 37.37
N PRO A 214 -5.19 -5.65 37.71
CA PRO A 214 -4.99 -4.51 36.82
C PRO A 214 -4.03 -4.87 35.65
N TYR A 215 -4.34 -4.40 34.44
CA TYR A 215 -3.51 -4.63 33.25
C TYR A 215 -2.16 -3.90 33.35
N ASN A 216 -1.10 -4.53 32.85
CA ASN A 216 0.19 -3.87 32.69
C ASN A 216 0.21 -3.07 31.38
N SER A 217 0.09 -1.74 31.48
CA SER A 217 0.06 -0.82 30.34
C SER A 217 1.35 -0.78 29.51
N SER A 218 2.46 -1.37 29.99
CA SER A 218 3.72 -1.43 29.23
C SER A 218 3.64 -2.26 27.95
N TYR A 219 2.61 -3.12 27.81
CA TYR A 219 2.41 -3.99 26.66
C TYR A 219 1.38 -3.47 25.65
N LEU A 220 0.69 -2.36 25.96
CA LEU A 220 -0.17 -1.67 25.00
C LEU A 220 0.72 -0.88 24.03
N GLN A 221 0.98 -1.44 22.85
CA GLN A 221 1.56 -0.66 21.75
C GLN A 221 0.53 0.40 21.33
N THR A 222 0.99 1.64 21.16
CA THR A 222 0.17 2.76 20.73
C THR A 222 -0.54 2.42 19.42
N THR A 223 -1.89 2.49 19.43
CA THR A 223 -2.80 2.24 18.31
C THR A 223 -2.78 3.34 17.24
N GLY A 224 -1.63 3.97 17.04
CA GLY A 224 -1.43 4.97 16.00
C GLY A 224 -1.39 4.35 14.60
N PRO A 225 -1.63 5.15 13.54
CA PRO A 225 -1.41 4.70 12.17
C PRO A 225 0.04 4.20 12.03
N LYS A 226 0.24 3.08 11.34
CA LYS A 226 1.59 2.60 11.02
C LYS A 226 2.31 3.68 10.22
N THR A 227 3.28 4.36 10.84
CA THR A 227 4.08 5.43 10.22
C THR A 227 5.32 4.89 9.48
N HIS A 228 5.47 3.56 9.42
CA HIS A 228 6.56 2.87 8.74
C HIS A 228 6.04 2.03 7.57
N THR A 229 6.41 2.39 6.35
CA THR A 229 6.03 1.69 5.12
C THR A 229 6.91 0.45 4.94
N GLN A 230 6.44 -0.72 5.37
CA GLN A 230 7.12 -2.01 5.13
C GLN A 230 6.72 -2.66 3.79
N SER A 231 5.57 -2.27 3.26
CA SER A 231 5.03 -2.73 1.99
C SER A 231 4.09 -1.66 1.45
N PRO A 232 4.14 -1.35 0.14
CA PRO A 232 3.29 -0.32 -0.43
C PRO A 232 1.83 -0.81 -0.50
N ALA A 233 0.88 0.10 -0.28
CA ALA A 233 -0.55 -0.23 -0.23
C ALA A 233 -1.27 0.21 -1.51
N VAL A 234 -1.18 1.51 -1.80
CA VAL A 234 -1.80 2.12 -2.97
C VAL A 234 -0.68 2.63 -3.86
N THR A 235 -0.55 2.09 -5.07
CA THR A 235 0.60 2.36 -5.92
C THR A 235 0.23 2.98 -7.25
N GLY A 236 1.04 3.95 -7.67
CA GLY A 236 1.12 4.43 -9.05
C GLY A 236 2.24 3.71 -9.79
N THR A 237 2.04 3.44 -11.08
CA THR A 237 2.99 2.68 -11.89
C THR A 237 3.95 3.61 -12.61
N SER A 238 3.93 3.65 -13.94
CA SER A 238 4.99 4.20 -14.76
C SER A 238 4.94 5.72 -14.81
N VAL A 239 6.11 6.35 -14.78
CA VAL A 239 6.34 7.77 -15.13
C VAL A 239 7.40 7.78 -16.21
N ILE A 240 7.20 8.57 -17.27
CA ILE A 240 8.11 8.64 -18.42
C ILE A 240 8.50 10.10 -18.70
N ALA A 241 9.74 10.34 -19.11
CA ALA A 241 10.23 11.68 -19.40
C ALA A 241 11.30 11.70 -20.51
N VAL A 242 11.34 12.79 -21.27
CA VAL A 242 12.26 13.01 -22.40
C VAL A 242 12.73 14.47 -22.41
N LYS A 243 14.03 14.69 -22.57
CA LYS A 243 14.61 16.01 -22.85
C LYS A 243 14.44 16.35 -24.32
N PHE A 244 14.22 17.63 -24.62
CA PHE A 244 14.21 18.16 -25.99
C PHE A 244 14.92 19.52 -26.05
N ASN A 245 15.07 20.08 -27.24
CA ASN A 245 15.69 21.39 -27.42
C ASN A 245 14.85 22.48 -26.73
N GLY A 246 15.42 23.08 -25.68
CA GLY A 246 14.79 24.14 -24.89
C GLY A 246 13.91 23.65 -23.73
N GLY A 247 13.89 22.35 -23.40
CA GLY A 247 13.09 21.88 -22.27
C GLY A 247 13.06 20.38 -22.00
N VAL A 248 12.13 19.99 -21.12
CA VAL A 248 11.88 18.58 -20.74
C VAL A 248 10.38 18.32 -20.70
N ALA A 249 9.94 17.18 -21.21
CA ALA A 249 8.56 16.72 -21.11
C ALA A 249 8.48 15.48 -20.21
N ILE A 250 7.44 15.40 -19.38
CA ILE A 250 7.18 14.29 -18.46
C ILE A 250 5.70 13.91 -18.52
N ALA A 251 5.40 12.62 -18.41
CA ALA A 251 4.02 12.13 -18.39
C ALA A 251 3.84 10.97 -17.41
N ALA A 252 2.63 10.88 -16.85
CA ALA A 252 2.20 9.80 -15.97
C ALA A 252 0.69 9.59 -16.12
N ASP A 253 0.21 8.35 -15.99
CA ASP A 253 -1.23 8.10 -15.90
C ASP A 253 -1.81 8.52 -14.54
N ASN A 254 -3.14 8.62 -14.46
CA ASN A 254 -3.83 9.11 -13.27
C ASN A 254 -4.26 7.98 -12.31
N LEU A 255 -3.80 6.74 -12.53
CA LEU A 255 -4.24 5.59 -11.75
C LEU A 255 -3.43 5.41 -10.47
N ALA A 256 -4.14 5.15 -9.38
CA ALA A 256 -3.58 4.55 -8.18
C ALA A 256 -4.30 3.25 -7.83
N SER A 257 -3.57 2.15 -7.91
CA SER A 257 -4.08 0.80 -7.73
C SER A 257 -3.91 0.34 -6.28
N TYR A 258 -4.93 -0.32 -5.72
CA TYR A 258 -4.80 -1.07 -4.48
C TYR A 258 -4.63 -2.55 -4.82
N GLY A 259 -3.37 -2.99 -4.90
CA GLY A 259 -3.04 -4.30 -5.45
C GLY A 259 -3.54 -4.45 -6.89
N SER A 260 -4.56 -5.28 -7.10
CA SER A 260 -5.17 -5.49 -8.41
C SER A 260 -6.37 -4.61 -8.74
N LEU A 261 -6.91 -3.93 -7.74
CA LEU A 261 -8.08 -3.08 -7.89
C LEU A 261 -7.66 -1.68 -8.34
N ALA A 262 -8.20 -1.22 -9.47
CA ALA A 262 -8.13 0.17 -9.88
C ALA A 262 -8.98 1.04 -8.94
N ARG A 263 -8.43 1.41 -7.78
CA ARG A 263 -9.19 1.98 -6.68
C ARG A 263 -9.44 3.48 -6.84
N PHE A 264 -8.43 4.23 -7.26
CA PHE A 264 -8.52 5.68 -7.49
C PHE A 264 -8.09 5.99 -8.92
N THR A 265 -9.00 6.54 -9.71
CA THR A 265 -8.83 6.73 -11.16
C THR A 265 -8.38 8.15 -11.54
N ASP A 266 -8.26 9.04 -10.57
CA ASP A 266 -7.92 10.44 -10.80
C ASP A 266 -6.92 10.98 -9.75
N VAL A 267 -5.77 10.33 -9.66
CA VAL A 267 -4.66 10.76 -8.79
C VAL A 267 -3.61 11.46 -9.65
N LYS A 268 -3.42 12.77 -9.43
CA LYS A 268 -2.36 13.53 -10.09
C LYS A 268 -1.01 13.18 -9.48
N ARG A 269 -0.15 12.53 -10.28
CA ARG A 269 1.19 12.04 -9.87
C ARG A 269 2.34 12.91 -10.37
N LEU A 270 2.05 13.95 -11.15
CA LEU A 270 2.99 15.00 -11.52
C LEU A 270 2.73 16.18 -10.57
N ARG A 271 3.75 16.59 -9.80
CA ARG A 271 3.66 17.71 -8.86
C ARG A 271 4.62 18.80 -9.29
N VAL A 272 4.10 20.02 -9.42
CA VAL A 272 4.89 21.21 -9.70
C VAL A 272 5.52 21.68 -8.40
N PHE A 273 6.84 21.93 -8.43
CA PHE A 273 7.57 22.51 -7.32
C PHE A 273 8.33 23.72 -7.82
N SER A 274 8.02 24.89 -7.25
CA SER A 274 8.49 26.18 -7.76
C SER A 274 8.09 26.41 -9.22
N ASP A 275 8.61 27.47 -9.84
CA ASP A 275 8.26 27.86 -11.20
C ASP A 275 9.06 27.09 -12.28
N SER A 276 9.98 26.21 -11.86
CA SER A 276 10.99 25.63 -12.76
C SER A 276 11.17 24.11 -12.68
N ALA A 277 10.48 23.41 -11.77
CA ALA A 277 10.63 21.98 -11.60
C ALA A 277 9.29 21.22 -11.49
N VAL A 278 9.27 20.00 -12.00
CA VAL A 278 8.16 19.04 -11.83
C VAL A 278 8.76 17.72 -11.35
N VAL A 279 8.10 17.08 -10.38
CA VAL A 279 8.45 15.75 -9.92
C VAL A 279 7.33 14.79 -10.28
N GLY A 280 7.68 13.73 -11.01
CA GLY A 280 6.78 12.62 -11.28
C GLY A 280 7.02 11.46 -10.32
N PHE A 281 5.94 10.96 -9.73
CA PHE A 281 5.99 9.92 -8.70
C PHE A 281 5.47 8.56 -9.18
N SER A 282 6.30 7.54 -8.99
CA SER A 282 5.93 6.12 -9.05
C SER A 282 6.06 5.48 -7.68
N GLY A 283 5.39 4.36 -7.45
CA GLY A 283 5.40 3.66 -6.16
C GLY A 283 4.24 4.08 -5.26
N ASP A 284 4.46 4.09 -3.95
CA ASP A 284 3.41 4.31 -2.96
C ASP A 284 2.88 5.76 -2.95
N VAL A 285 1.56 5.90 -2.97
CA VAL A 285 0.87 7.20 -3.05
C VAL A 285 0.89 7.93 -1.70
N SER A 286 0.94 7.22 -0.57
CA SER A 286 1.02 7.87 0.74
C SER A 286 2.40 8.47 0.98
N ASP A 287 3.45 7.76 0.57
CA ASP A 287 4.82 8.29 0.60
C ASP A 287 5.00 9.46 -0.38
N MET A 288 4.37 9.42 -1.56
CA MET A 288 4.29 10.57 -2.47
C MET A 288 3.68 11.80 -1.79
N GLN A 289 2.54 11.65 -1.10
CA GLN A 289 1.89 12.76 -0.39
C GLN A 289 2.75 13.29 0.76
N TYR A 290 3.50 12.41 1.44
CA TYR A 290 4.46 12.82 2.46
C TYR A 290 5.58 13.68 1.86
N ILE A 291 6.16 13.23 0.73
CA ILE A 291 7.21 13.98 0.02
C ILE A 291 6.66 15.32 -0.48
N ASP A 292 5.43 15.35 -0.99
CA ASP A 292 4.76 16.57 -1.47
C ASP A 292 4.71 17.64 -0.36
N ARG A 293 4.21 17.28 0.82
CA ARG A 293 4.17 18.18 2.00
C ARG A 293 5.56 18.59 2.48
N LEU A 294 6.52 17.67 2.43
CA LEU A 294 7.91 17.95 2.81
C LEU A 294 8.51 19.01 1.90
N LEU A 295 8.32 18.88 0.58
CA LEU A 295 8.82 19.81 -0.41
C LEU A 295 8.10 21.17 -0.33
N GLU A 296 6.79 21.18 -0.15
CA GLU A 296 6.01 22.42 0.08
C GLU A 296 6.53 23.19 1.31
N SER A 297 6.83 22.48 2.40
CA SER A 297 7.41 23.12 3.60
C SER A 297 8.81 23.71 3.39
N ILE A 298 9.58 23.18 2.44
CA ILE A 298 10.91 23.69 2.10
C ILE A 298 10.76 24.89 1.19
N ASP A 299 9.91 24.79 0.16
CA ASP A 299 9.63 25.87 -0.78
C ASP A 299 9.12 27.12 -0.05
N ILE A 300 8.16 26.96 0.87
CA ILE A 300 7.68 28.04 1.73
C ILE A 300 8.85 28.69 2.48
N ARG A 301 9.69 27.89 3.17
CA ARG A 301 10.80 28.44 3.97
C ARG A 301 11.85 29.17 3.13
N GLU A 302 12.18 28.65 1.96
CA GLU A 302 13.13 29.30 1.05
C GLU A 302 12.54 30.58 0.44
N ASN A 303 11.25 30.61 0.11
CA ASN A 303 10.58 31.81 -0.39
C ASN A 303 10.53 32.95 0.64
N TYR A 304 10.52 32.64 1.93
CA TYR A 304 10.63 33.63 3.01
C TYR A 304 12.09 33.98 3.39
N SER A 305 13.08 33.32 2.80
CA SER A 305 14.49 33.63 3.02
C SER A 305 14.86 34.96 2.37
N THR A 306 15.59 35.80 3.11
CA THR A 306 16.11 37.09 2.60
C THR A 306 17.10 36.94 1.43
N HIS A 307 17.57 35.72 1.15
CA HIS A 307 18.62 35.48 0.15
C HIS A 307 18.12 35.16 -1.26
N GLY A 308 16.81 35.15 -1.53
CA GLY A 308 16.25 35.21 -2.89
C GLY A 308 16.62 34.05 -3.85
N ASN A 309 17.22 32.97 -3.35
CA ASN A 309 17.61 31.83 -4.19
C ASN A 309 16.46 30.84 -4.29
N MET A 310 15.86 30.73 -5.47
CA MET A 310 14.81 29.74 -5.76
C MET A 310 15.43 28.36 -5.96
N LEU A 311 14.74 27.31 -5.52
CA LEU A 311 15.18 25.92 -5.67
C LEU A 311 15.06 25.49 -7.14
N ASN A 312 16.19 25.12 -7.75
CA ASN A 312 16.19 24.53 -9.08
C ASN A 312 16.00 22.99 -9.02
N ALA A 313 15.78 22.38 -10.19
CA ALA A 313 15.52 20.95 -10.30
C ALA A 313 16.69 20.08 -9.80
N LYS A 314 17.94 20.57 -9.95
CA LYS A 314 19.14 19.87 -9.50
C LYS A 314 19.28 19.89 -7.97
N ASN A 315 18.97 21.01 -7.31
CA ASN A 315 18.93 21.11 -5.85
C ASN A 315 17.82 20.20 -5.31
N LEU A 316 16.64 20.22 -5.93
CA LEU A 316 15.51 19.37 -5.55
C LEU A 316 15.85 17.88 -5.64
N HIS A 317 16.45 17.44 -6.74
CA HIS A 317 16.93 16.07 -6.92
C HIS A 317 18.00 15.68 -5.89
N THR A 318 18.95 16.58 -5.62
CA THR A 318 20.01 16.36 -4.62
C THR A 318 19.43 16.23 -3.21
N TYR A 319 18.40 17.03 -2.89
CA TYR A 319 17.70 16.94 -1.62
C TYR A 319 16.94 15.61 -1.49
N LEU A 320 16.12 15.27 -2.48
CA LEU A 320 15.30 14.06 -2.46
C LEU A 320 16.14 12.78 -2.43
N SER A 321 17.26 12.73 -3.16
CA SER A 321 18.17 11.58 -3.11
C SER A 321 18.76 11.37 -1.72
N LYS A 322 19.12 12.45 -1.00
CA LYS A 322 19.57 12.36 0.40
C LYS A 322 18.45 11.93 1.34
N VAL A 323 17.22 12.41 1.14
CA VAL A 323 16.05 11.98 1.92
C VAL A 323 15.82 10.48 1.73
N LEU A 324 15.72 10.00 0.48
CA LEU A 324 15.52 8.60 0.17
C LEU A 324 16.64 7.71 0.75
N TYR A 325 17.90 8.13 0.61
CA TYR A 325 19.05 7.39 1.14
C TYR A 325 19.06 7.35 2.68
N LYS A 326 18.71 8.45 3.35
CA LYS A 326 18.57 8.50 4.81
C LYS A 326 17.48 7.54 5.29
N ARG A 327 16.30 7.61 4.69
CA ARG A 327 15.14 6.78 5.04
C ARG A 327 15.42 5.29 4.86
N ARG A 328 16.12 4.93 3.78
CA ARG A 328 16.66 3.59 3.58
C ARG A 328 17.62 3.17 4.71
N SER A 329 18.55 4.04 5.09
CA SER A 329 19.56 3.75 6.12
C SER A 329 18.94 3.56 7.52
N GLU A 330 17.78 4.17 7.77
CA GLU A 330 16.96 3.99 8.96
C GLU A 330 16.07 2.74 8.90
N PHE A 331 16.22 1.88 7.88
CA PHE A 331 15.36 0.73 7.60
C PHE A 331 13.86 1.09 7.50
N ASN A 332 13.56 2.32 7.07
CA ASN A 332 12.21 2.82 6.84
C ASN A 332 12.15 3.60 5.52
N PRO A 333 12.37 2.93 4.37
CA PRO A 333 12.45 3.59 3.07
C PRO A 333 11.10 4.22 2.68
N LEU A 334 11.15 5.29 1.90
CA LEU A 334 9.97 5.80 1.18
C LEU A 334 9.87 5.01 -0.12
N TRP A 335 8.75 4.34 -0.36
CA TRP A 335 8.58 3.36 -1.43
C TRP A 335 8.26 4.02 -2.78
N ASN A 336 9.08 4.99 -3.18
CA ASN A 336 8.93 5.72 -4.43
C ASN A 336 10.13 5.57 -5.35
N HIS A 337 9.85 5.64 -6.65
CA HIS A 337 10.84 5.93 -7.68
C HIS A 337 10.38 7.23 -8.35
N ILE A 338 11.19 8.28 -8.22
CA ILE A 338 10.85 9.63 -8.68
C ILE A 338 11.68 10.02 -9.89
N LEU A 339 11.06 10.78 -10.80
CA LEU A 339 11.76 11.51 -11.85
C LEU A 339 11.63 13.00 -11.56
N VAL A 340 12.76 13.69 -11.47
CA VAL A 340 12.81 15.15 -11.28
C VAL A 340 13.18 15.77 -12.62
N VAL A 341 12.32 16.65 -13.12
CA VAL A 341 12.51 17.39 -14.37
C VAL A 341 12.44 18.89 -14.16
N GLY A 342 13.16 19.64 -14.97
CA GLY A 342 13.16 21.10 -14.93
C GLY A 342 14.42 21.68 -15.52
N PHE A 343 14.92 22.76 -14.91
CA PHE A 343 16.17 23.40 -15.28
C PHE A 343 17.19 23.38 -14.13
N ASP A 344 18.47 23.38 -14.47
CA ASP A 344 19.57 23.62 -13.54
C ASP A 344 19.91 25.12 -13.39
N GLU A 345 20.95 25.43 -12.61
CA GLU A 345 21.45 26.79 -12.38
C GLU A 345 21.89 27.48 -13.69
N ASP A 346 22.37 26.70 -14.67
CA ASP A 346 22.82 27.18 -15.98
C ASP A 346 21.66 27.32 -16.98
N LYS A 347 20.40 27.11 -16.55
CA LYS A 347 19.20 27.03 -17.41
C LYS A 347 19.27 25.93 -18.47
N LYS A 348 19.99 24.83 -18.20
CA LYS A 348 20.02 23.65 -19.07
C LYS A 348 18.93 22.66 -18.67
N PRO A 349 18.34 21.94 -19.65
CA PRO A 349 17.34 20.91 -19.37
C PRO A 349 17.86 19.80 -18.44
N PHE A 350 17.21 19.64 -17.29
CA PHE A 350 17.55 18.68 -16.26
C PHE A 350 16.51 17.56 -16.18
N LEU A 351 16.98 16.31 -16.17
CA LEU A 351 16.17 15.11 -15.99
C LEU A 351 17.01 14.08 -15.24
N SER A 352 16.58 13.70 -14.04
CA SER A 352 17.28 12.69 -13.23
C SER A 352 16.30 11.86 -12.43
N SER A 353 16.67 10.60 -12.18
CA SER A 353 15.90 9.66 -11.36
C SER A 353 16.48 9.54 -9.95
N ALA A 354 15.64 9.19 -8.98
CA ALA A 354 16.04 8.70 -7.68
C ALA A 354 15.08 7.60 -7.21
N ASP A 355 15.60 6.48 -6.71
CA ASP A 355 14.79 5.36 -6.24
C ASP A 355 14.76 5.24 -4.70
N LEU A 356 13.96 4.31 -4.18
CA LEU A 356 13.81 4.04 -2.74
C LEU A 356 15.13 3.61 -2.05
N LEU A 357 16.15 3.21 -2.82
CA LEU A 357 17.47 2.84 -2.32
C LEU A 357 18.43 4.04 -2.30
N GLY A 358 18.00 5.19 -2.82
CA GLY A 358 18.82 6.38 -3.02
C GLY A 358 19.75 6.27 -4.22
N THR A 359 19.55 5.30 -5.12
CA THR A 359 20.28 5.22 -6.39
C THR A 359 19.81 6.34 -7.30
N THR A 360 20.76 7.05 -7.90
CA THR A 360 20.49 8.19 -8.78
C THR A 360 21.24 8.06 -10.09
N TYR A 361 20.62 8.51 -11.18
CA TYR A 361 21.26 8.65 -12.47
C TYR A 361 20.52 9.67 -13.34
N SER A 362 21.18 10.17 -14.37
CA SER A 362 20.62 11.11 -15.35
C SER A 362 20.75 10.52 -16.75
N ALA A 363 19.75 10.77 -17.60
CA ALA A 363 19.77 10.38 -19.00
C ALA A 363 18.90 11.34 -19.83
N PRO A 364 19.03 11.37 -21.16
CA PRO A 364 18.17 12.16 -22.05
C PRO A 364 16.70 11.72 -22.01
N HIS A 365 16.44 10.45 -21.69
CA HIS A 365 15.11 9.89 -21.54
C HIS A 365 15.10 8.88 -20.39
N LEU A 366 14.07 8.94 -19.53
CA LEU A 366 13.95 8.12 -18.34
C LEU A 366 12.53 7.59 -18.18
N ALA A 367 12.41 6.45 -17.51
CA ALA A 367 11.13 5.85 -17.19
C ALA A 367 11.23 5.02 -15.90
N THR A 368 10.15 4.97 -15.15
CA THR A 368 10.02 4.17 -13.92
C THR A 368 9.07 2.99 -14.13
N GLY A 369 9.10 2.02 -13.21
CA GLY A 369 8.17 0.88 -13.22
C GLY A 369 8.23 0.08 -14.51
N PHE A 370 7.06 -0.28 -15.05
CA PHE A 370 6.94 -0.99 -16.33
C PHE A 370 7.42 -0.14 -17.53
N GLY A 371 7.36 1.19 -17.41
CA GLY A 371 7.93 2.14 -18.38
C GLY A 371 9.40 1.89 -18.67
N ALA A 372 10.19 1.48 -17.68
CA ALA A 372 11.60 1.16 -17.88
C ALA A 372 11.82 0.00 -18.88
N HIS A 373 10.87 -0.92 -18.98
CA HIS A 373 10.95 -2.08 -19.86
C HIS A 373 10.28 -1.86 -21.22
N LEU A 374 9.19 -1.08 -21.26
CA LEU A 374 8.37 -0.92 -22.47
C LEU A 374 8.57 0.43 -23.18
N ALA A 375 8.69 1.53 -22.42
CA ALA A 375 8.82 2.87 -23.00
C ALA A 375 10.27 3.18 -23.40
N ILE A 376 11.25 2.81 -22.59
CA ILE A 376 12.68 3.10 -22.87
C ILE A 376 13.14 2.57 -24.23
N PRO A 377 12.82 1.34 -24.67
CA PRO A 377 13.22 0.87 -26.00
C PRO A 377 12.64 1.71 -27.15
N ILE A 378 11.40 2.21 -26.99
CA ILE A 378 10.76 3.10 -27.97
C ILE A 378 11.50 4.43 -28.00
N LEU A 379 11.76 5.01 -26.83
CA LEU A 379 12.48 6.29 -26.70
C LEU A 379 13.90 6.21 -27.25
N ARG A 380 14.64 5.12 -26.99
CA ARG A 380 15.98 4.88 -27.57
C ARG A 380 15.97 4.74 -29.08
N ARG A 381 14.90 4.18 -29.65
CA ARG A 381 14.72 4.07 -31.10
C ARG A 381 14.41 5.42 -31.75
N LEU A 382 13.58 6.24 -31.11
CA LEU A 382 13.19 7.57 -31.61
C LEU A 382 14.27 8.63 -31.40
N PHE A 383 15.01 8.51 -30.29
CA PHE A 383 16.09 9.41 -29.88
C PHE A 383 17.36 8.60 -29.54
N PRO A 384 18.08 8.11 -30.58
CA PRO A 384 19.37 7.46 -30.40
C PRO A 384 20.39 8.38 -29.73
N GLU A 385 21.40 7.83 -29.07
CA GLU A 385 22.43 8.62 -28.36
C GLU A 385 23.25 9.50 -29.30
N GLU A 386 23.34 9.13 -30.57
CA GLU A 386 24.05 9.91 -31.60
C GLU A 386 23.26 11.15 -32.05
N ARG A 387 21.93 11.18 -31.83
CA ARG A 387 21.11 12.34 -32.20
C ARG A 387 21.28 13.43 -31.13
N PRO A 388 21.79 14.62 -31.48
CA PRO A 388 21.99 15.70 -30.53
C PRO A 388 20.64 16.21 -30.00
N LEU A 389 20.63 16.69 -28.77
CA LEU A 389 19.42 17.17 -28.08
C LEU A 389 18.78 18.36 -28.81
N GLU A 390 19.61 19.16 -29.48
CA GLU A 390 19.25 20.36 -30.22
C GLU A 390 18.34 20.06 -31.43
N GLU A 391 18.39 18.84 -31.95
CA GLU A 391 17.56 18.39 -33.08
C GLU A 391 16.20 17.83 -32.66
N ILE A 392 15.96 17.65 -31.36
CA ILE A 392 14.70 17.09 -30.85
C ILE A 392 13.76 18.25 -30.54
N SER A 393 12.66 18.34 -31.27
CA SER A 393 11.65 19.38 -31.06
C SER A 393 10.69 19.04 -29.90
N LYS A 394 10.05 20.06 -29.31
CA LYS A 394 8.96 19.89 -28.33
C LYS A 394 7.86 18.95 -28.83
N GLY A 395 7.47 19.11 -30.10
CA GLY A 395 6.40 18.31 -30.73
C GLY A 395 6.77 16.83 -30.87
N GLU A 396 8.01 16.52 -31.27
CA GLU A 396 8.51 15.14 -31.34
C GLU A 396 8.55 14.49 -29.95
N ALA A 397 9.01 15.21 -28.93
CA ALA A 397 9.04 14.69 -27.56
C ALA A 397 7.64 14.39 -27.01
N GLU A 398 6.67 15.30 -27.20
CA GLU A 398 5.28 15.05 -26.82
C GLU A 398 4.69 13.85 -27.57
N ALA A 399 4.93 13.74 -28.88
CA ALA A 399 4.44 12.63 -29.69
C ALA A 399 5.03 11.29 -29.23
N ALA A 400 6.33 11.26 -28.91
CA ALA A 400 7.01 10.07 -28.39
C ALA A 400 6.43 9.64 -27.03
N LEU A 401 6.17 10.59 -26.11
CA LEU A 401 5.54 10.27 -24.82
C LEU A 401 4.12 9.72 -25.00
N ARG A 402 3.32 10.28 -25.92
CA ARG A 402 1.98 9.75 -26.24
C ARG A 402 2.05 8.34 -26.82
N GLU A 403 3.02 8.05 -27.69
CA GLU A 403 3.25 6.70 -28.22
C GLU A 403 3.62 5.71 -27.10
N CYS A 404 4.52 6.09 -26.19
CA CYS A 404 4.90 5.28 -25.05
C CYS A 404 3.72 5.00 -24.10
N LEU A 405 2.90 6.01 -23.78
CA LEU A 405 1.70 5.84 -22.96
C LEU A 405 0.70 4.89 -23.60
N LYS A 406 0.50 4.98 -24.93
CA LYS A 406 -0.36 4.06 -25.66
C LYS A 406 0.13 2.61 -25.55
N VAL A 407 1.43 2.37 -25.66
CA VAL A 407 2.01 1.03 -25.49
C VAL A 407 1.88 0.54 -24.06
N LEU A 408 2.10 1.42 -23.07
CA LEU A 408 1.89 1.10 -21.66
C LEU A 408 0.43 0.71 -21.40
N TRP A 409 -0.54 1.46 -21.93
CA TRP A 409 -1.96 1.11 -21.83
C TRP A 409 -2.29 -0.29 -22.36
N TYR A 410 -1.65 -0.71 -23.46
CA TYR A 410 -1.87 -2.04 -24.02
C TYR A 410 -1.25 -3.19 -23.23
N ARG A 411 -0.18 -2.93 -22.46
CA ARG A 411 0.68 -4.00 -21.92
C ARG A 411 0.84 -3.96 -20.40
N ASP A 412 0.54 -2.85 -19.76
CA ASP A 412 0.58 -2.67 -18.31
C ASP A 412 -0.86 -2.79 -17.75
N ALA A 413 -1.13 -3.89 -17.04
CA ALA A 413 -2.43 -4.16 -16.42
C ALA A 413 -2.76 -3.24 -15.22
N ARG A 414 -1.85 -2.32 -14.88
CA ARG A 414 -1.98 -1.32 -13.83
C ARG A 414 -1.81 0.09 -14.39
N SER A 415 -2.20 0.26 -15.65
CA SER A 415 -2.29 1.56 -16.30
C SER A 415 -3.75 1.97 -16.55
N LEU A 416 -3.98 3.26 -16.80
CA LEU A 416 -5.26 3.82 -17.23
C LEU A 416 -5.09 4.61 -18.53
N ASP A 417 -6.18 4.76 -19.27
CA ASP A 417 -6.23 5.53 -20.53
C ASP A 417 -6.21 7.05 -20.32
N LYS A 418 -6.45 7.51 -19.10
CA LYS A 418 -6.32 8.91 -18.68
C LYS A 418 -4.93 9.20 -18.11
N TYR A 419 -4.31 10.26 -18.60
CA TYR A 419 -2.98 10.67 -18.20
C TYR A 419 -2.82 12.18 -18.12
N SER A 420 -1.73 12.58 -17.48
CA SER A 420 -1.27 13.97 -17.40
C SER A 420 0.10 14.09 -18.06
N ILE A 421 0.32 15.16 -18.81
CA ILE A 421 1.60 15.49 -19.44
C ILE A 421 2.00 16.92 -19.06
N ALA A 422 3.24 17.10 -18.63
CA ALA A 422 3.81 18.40 -18.31
C ALA A 422 5.00 18.67 -19.23
N VAL A 423 5.06 19.89 -19.76
CA VAL A 423 6.17 20.38 -20.58
C VAL A 423 6.80 21.58 -19.89
N ILE A 424 8.08 21.48 -19.61
CA ILE A 424 8.85 22.48 -18.90
C ILE A 424 9.78 23.15 -19.90
N THR A 425 9.61 24.46 -20.08
CA THR A 425 10.40 25.31 -20.98
C THR A 425 10.94 26.52 -20.21
N THR A 426 11.84 27.29 -20.81
CA THR A 426 12.36 28.52 -20.18
C THR A 426 11.28 29.59 -19.95
N GLU A 427 10.14 29.49 -20.63
CA GLU A 427 8.99 30.39 -20.49
C GLU A 427 8.10 30.02 -19.30
N GLY A 428 8.17 28.75 -18.85
CA GLY A 428 7.36 28.23 -17.75
C GLY A 428 6.97 26.76 -17.94
N ILE A 429 6.05 26.33 -17.07
CA ILE A 429 5.54 24.96 -16.99
C ILE A 429 4.12 24.92 -17.56
N GLU A 430 3.90 24.11 -18.59
CA GLU A 430 2.59 23.83 -19.18
C GLU A 430 2.14 22.42 -18.78
N ILE A 431 1.08 22.30 -17.97
CA ILE A 431 0.50 21.00 -17.60
C ILE A 431 -0.84 20.81 -18.28
N LYS A 432 -0.97 19.68 -18.96
CA LYS A 432 -2.22 19.19 -19.55
C LYS A 432 -2.67 17.98 -18.75
N GLU A 433 -3.65 18.18 -17.90
CA GLU A 433 -4.28 17.13 -17.11
C GLU A 433 -5.41 16.45 -17.92
N ASP A 434 -5.79 15.25 -17.48
CA ASP A 434 -6.96 14.51 -17.97
C ASP A 434 -7.01 14.29 -19.48
N GLN A 435 -5.84 14.14 -20.09
CA GLN A 435 -5.69 13.73 -21.48
C GLN A 435 -6.08 12.26 -21.62
N VAL A 436 -6.66 11.89 -22.76
CA VAL A 436 -7.09 10.52 -23.05
C VAL A 436 -6.23 9.94 -24.16
N ILE A 437 -5.92 8.64 -24.09
CA ILE A 437 -5.18 7.94 -25.15
C ILE A 437 -6.07 7.78 -26.39
N GLU A 438 -5.64 8.42 -27.48
CA GLU A 438 -6.31 8.39 -28.78
C GLU A 438 -5.73 7.32 -29.73
N ALA A 439 -6.39 7.13 -30.87
CA ALA A 439 -5.95 6.26 -31.98
C ALA A 439 -5.62 4.83 -31.54
N GLN A 440 -6.52 4.22 -30.75
CA GLN A 440 -6.35 2.85 -30.29
C GLN A 440 -6.67 1.83 -31.40
N SER A 441 -5.83 0.81 -31.57
CA SER A 441 -6.04 -0.24 -32.59
C SER A 441 -6.52 -1.55 -31.95
N TRP A 442 -7.82 -1.80 -32.04
CA TRP A 442 -8.47 -3.04 -31.56
C TRP A 442 -9.13 -3.87 -32.68
N ALA A 443 -9.04 -3.42 -33.94
CA ALA A 443 -9.69 -4.06 -35.09
C ALA A 443 -9.28 -5.53 -35.28
N PHE A 444 -8.05 -5.90 -34.92
CA PHE A 444 -7.57 -7.28 -35.03
C PHE A 444 -8.32 -8.25 -34.10
N ALA A 445 -8.97 -7.77 -33.04
CA ALA A 445 -9.69 -8.61 -32.09
C ALA A 445 -10.85 -9.38 -32.75
N GLU A 446 -11.50 -8.80 -33.77
CA GLU A 446 -12.58 -9.45 -34.53
C GLU A 446 -12.10 -10.71 -35.27
N SER A 447 -10.82 -10.75 -35.65
CA SER A 447 -10.21 -11.88 -36.36
C SER A 447 -9.79 -13.02 -35.44
N ILE A 448 -9.70 -12.79 -34.12
CA ILE A 448 -9.22 -13.79 -33.16
C ILE A 448 -10.40 -14.66 -32.71
N ARG A 449 -10.34 -15.96 -33.02
CA ARG A 449 -11.31 -16.96 -32.55
C ARG A 449 -10.60 -18.15 -31.91
N GLY A 450 -11.08 -18.55 -30.72
CA GLY A 450 -10.52 -19.66 -29.96
C GLY A 450 -9.05 -19.45 -29.57
N TYR A 451 -8.40 -20.55 -29.17
CA TYR A 451 -6.99 -20.58 -28.76
C TYR A 451 -6.23 -21.70 -29.48
N GLY A 452 -6.72 -22.16 -30.64
CA GLY A 452 -6.18 -23.32 -31.36
C GLY A 452 -7.11 -23.82 -32.46
N ALA A 453 -7.64 -25.03 -32.32
CA ALA A 453 -8.37 -25.75 -33.39
C ALA A 453 -9.79 -25.25 -33.70
N GLN A 454 -10.20 -24.10 -33.16
CA GLN A 454 -11.55 -23.60 -33.33
C GLN A 454 -11.67 -22.88 -34.68
N VAL A 455 -12.25 -23.56 -35.67
CA VAL A 455 -12.50 -23.02 -37.01
C VAL A 455 -14.00 -22.77 -37.18
N ASN A 456 -14.33 -21.50 -37.48
CA ASN A 456 -15.63 -20.90 -37.77
C ASN A 456 -16.79 -21.16 -36.81
#